data_AF-A0A956JG69-F1
#
_entry.id   AF-A0A956JG69-F1
#
_cell.length_a   1.000
_cell.length_b   1.000
_cell.length_c   1.000
_cell.angle_alpha   90.00
_cell.angle_beta   90.00
_cell.angle_gamma   90.00
#
_symmetry.space_group_name_H-M   'P 1'
#
loop_
_entity.id
_entity.type
_entity.pdbx_description
1 polymer ?
#
loop_
_entity_poly.entity_id
_entity_poly.type
_entity_poly.pdbx_seq_one_letter_code
_entity_poly.pdbx_strand_id
1 'polypeptide(L)'
;MANRSYLYALDLAPERSIKDLSENRSWIPITHMLLVSDAPELVESELWNNPDPIAIRGRGEGGYRRCVALLELLKAQPELPDRAELERELDATLEFLARPENRRAYYHLEGGEIFDLGGEPIAEAASQTLRTIGQVAADVDALVAARSQALFREASTWELREAESDWRSMLGLYFSDVLYFHFKS
;
A
#
# COMPACT_ATOMS: atom_id res chain seq x y z
N MET A 1 18.16 -3.55 -13.03
CA MET A 1 16.84 -4.19 -12.91
C MET A 1 16.02 -3.30 -12.01
N ALA A 2 14.89 -2.82 -12.53
CA ALA A 2 13.96 -2.04 -11.75
C ALA A 2 13.09 -3.04 -10.97
N ASN A 3 13.09 -2.89 -9.66
CA ASN A 3 12.39 -3.76 -8.72
C ASN A 3 11.43 -2.82 -7.99
N ARG A 4 10.28 -2.48 -8.58
CA ARG A 4 9.42 -1.47 -7.97
C ARG A 4 7.95 -1.86 -7.98
N SER A 5 7.29 -1.48 -6.90
CA SER A 5 5.84 -1.38 -6.84
C SER A 5 5.43 0.07 -7.08
N TYR A 6 4.30 0.28 -7.76
CA TYR A 6 3.73 1.59 -8.01
C TYR A 6 2.29 1.64 -7.54
N LEU A 7 1.91 2.74 -6.91
CA LEU A 7 0.59 2.96 -6.39
C LEU A 7 -0.01 4.22 -7.02
N TYR A 8 -1.25 4.09 -7.47
CA TYR A 8 -2.03 5.15 -8.09
C TYR A 8 -3.40 5.28 -7.43
N ALA A 9 -3.97 6.48 -7.48
CA ALA A 9 -5.38 6.73 -7.26
C ALA A 9 -6.10 6.84 -8.62
N LEU A 10 -7.31 6.30 -8.72
CA LEU A 10 -8.00 6.13 -9.99
C LEU A 10 -9.49 6.47 -9.89
N ASP A 11 -9.99 7.26 -10.84
CA ASP A 11 -11.42 7.34 -11.13
C ASP A 11 -11.69 6.65 -12.48
N LEU A 12 -12.73 5.83 -12.54
CA LEU A 12 -13.15 5.14 -13.77
C LEU A 12 -14.29 5.85 -14.50
N ALA A 13 -14.99 6.75 -13.82
CA ALA A 13 -16.14 7.49 -14.33
C ALA A 13 -16.23 8.88 -13.66
N PRO A 14 -16.76 9.92 -14.34
CA PRO A 14 -17.28 9.90 -15.71
C PRO A 14 -16.20 9.79 -16.78
N GLU A 15 -14.98 10.25 -16.49
CA GLU A 15 -13.80 10.06 -17.31
C GLU A 15 -12.75 9.30 -16.52
N ARG A 16 -11.99 8.48 -17.22
CA ARG A 16 -10.88 7.75 -16.60
C ARG A 16 -9.77 8.74 -16.24
N SER A 17 -9.34 8.74 -14.98
CA SER A 17 -8.21 9.54 -14.53
C SER A 17 -7.30 8.74 -13.59
N ILE A 18 -5.99 8.96 -13.71
CA ILE A 18 -4.96 8.28 -12.92
C ILE A 18 -4.11 9.34 -12.24
N LYS A 19 -3.88 9.19 -10.94
CA LYS A 19 -3.05 10.06 -10.13
C LYS A 19 -1.97 9.24 -9.43
N ASP A 20 -0.73 9.60 -9.69
CA ASP A 20 0.46 9.09 -9.00
C ASP A 20 0.38 9.33 -7.50
N LEU A 21 0.73 8.31 -6.70
CA LEU A 21 0.79 8.41 -5.24
C LEU A 21 2.14 8.03 -4.65
N SER A 22 2.66 6.85 -4.99
CA SER A 22 3.86 6.33 -4.34
C SER A 22 4.51 5.22 -5.17
N GLU A 23 5.82 5.07 -5.01
CA GLU A 23 6.57 3.93 -5.51
C GLU A 23 7.49 3.41 -4.42
N ASN A 24 7.75 2.11 -4.40
CA ASN A 24 8.69 1.51 -3.45
C ASN A 24 9.63 0.57 -4.18
N ARG A 25 10.89 0.49 -3.72
CA ARG A 25 11.90 -0.38 -4.29
C ARG A 25 11.93 -1.70 -3.53
N SER A 26 12.14 -2.78 -4.27
CA SER A 26 12.43 -4.12 -3.76
C SER A 26 11.27 -4.86 -3.09
N TRP A 27 10.15 -4.19 -2.75
CA TRP A 27 8.95 -4.87 -2.24
C TRP A 27 7.66 -4.01 -2.36
N ILE A 28 6.51 -4.55 -1.95
CA ILE A 28 5.21 -3.85 -1.88
C ILE A 28 4.92 -3.44 -0.44
N PRO A 29 4.99 -2.16 -0.05
CA PRO A 29 4.84 -1.73 1.33
C PRO A 29 3.41 -1.87 1.89
N ILE A 30 3.30 -1.92 3.22
CA ILE A 30 2.04 -2.08 3.95
C ILE A 30 1.02 -1.02 3.56
N THR A 31 1.42 0.26 3.43
CA THR A 31 0.48 1.31 3.01
C THR A 31 -0.09 1.07 1.62
N HIS A 32 0.69 0.56 0.67
CA HIS A 32 0.20 0.21 -0.67
C HIS A 32 -0.84 -0.91 -0.60
N MET A 33 -0.55 -1.96 0.17
CA MET A 33 -1.48 -3.06 0.40
C MET A 33 -2.80 -2.57 1.01
N LEU A 34 -2.72 -1.74 2.05
CA LEU A 34 -3.91 -1.23 2.73
C LEU A 34 -4.74 -0.33 1.83
N LEU A 35 -4.12 0.52 1.01
CA LEU A 35 -4.86 1.41 0.12
C LEU A 35 -5.68 0.62 -0.91
N VAL A 36 -5.20 -0.52 -1.41
CA VAL A 36 -5.99 -1.39 -2.30
C VAL A 36 -6.85 -2.43 -1.59
N SER A 37 -6.90 -2.45 -0.26
CA SER A 37 -7.45 -3.59 0.51
C SER A 37 -8.98 -3.67 0.63
N ASP A 38 -9.75 -2.68 0.19
CA ASP A 38 -11.22 -2.74 0.24
C ASP A 38 -11.79 -3.36 -1.03
N ALA A 39 -12.38 -4.55 -0.89
CA ALA A 39 -12.84 -5.39 -2.00
C ALA A 39 -11.78 -5.53 -3.12
N PRO A 40 -10.57 -6.04 -2.79
CA PRO A 40 -9.46 -6.09 -3.72
C PRO A 40 -9.71 -7.11 -4.83
N GLU A 41 -9.32 -6.79 -6.06
CA GLU A 41 -9.43 -7.66 -7.23
C GLU A 41 -8.18 -7.59 -8.10
N LEU A 42 -7.86 -8.70 -8.78
CA LEU A 42 -6.87 -8.71 -9.85
C LEU A 42 -7.48 -8.09 -11.10
N VAL A 43 -6.73 -7.19 -11.73
CA VAL A 43 -7.14 -6.46 -12.93
C VAL A 43 -6.01 -6.40 -13.95
N GLU A 44 -6.34 -6.03 -15.18
CA GLU A 44 -5.35 -5.71 -16.21
C GLU A 44 -4.41 -4.59 -15.71
N SER A 45 -3.15 -4.70 -16.10
CA SER A 45 -2.15 -3.68 -15.77
C SER A 45 -2.25 -2.49 -16.72
N GLU A 46 -2.02 -1.29 -16.17
CA GLU A 46 -1.85 -0.05 -16.90
C GLU A 46 -0.43 0.13 -17.44
N LEU A 47 0.55 -0.59 -16.88
CA LEU A 47 1.97 -0.44 -17.21
C LEU A 47 2.47 -1.56 -18.12
N TRP A 48 1.96 -2.77 -17.94
CA TRP A 48 2.49 -3.95 -18.60
C TRP A 48 1.44 -4.62 -19.47
N ASN A 49 1.80 -4.86 -20.73
CA ASN A 49 1.00 -5.70 -21.62
C ASN A 49 1.19 -7.18 -21.27
N ASN A 50 0.38 -7.68 -20.34
CA ASN A 50 0.37 -9.06 -19.90
C ASN A 50 -0.97 -9.73 -20.22
N PRO A 51 -1.00 -10.99 -20.72
CA PRO A 51 -2.25 -11.70 -20.93
C PRO A 51 -3.05 -11.97 -19.66
N ASP A 52 -2.38 -12.06 -18.50
CA ASP A 52 -3.02 -12.31 -17.22
C ASP A 52 -3.22 -10.99 -16.44
N PRO A 53 -4.28 -10.89 -15.61
CA PRO A 53 -4.46 -9.75 -14.72
C PRO A 53 -3.43 -9.81 -13.58
N ILE A 54 -2.54 -8.83 -13.55
CA ILE A 54 -1.38 -8.79 -12.65
C ILE A 54 -1.33 -7.53 -11.80
N ALA A 55 -2.24 -6.58 -12.00
CA ALA A 55 -2.40 -5.43 -11.12
C ALA A 55 -3.49 -5.71 -10.09
N ILE A 56 -3.50 -4.95 -8.98
CA ILE A 56 -4.50 -5.11 -7.91
C ILE A 56 -5.22 -3.79 -7.71
N ARG A 57 -6.55 -3.81 -7.78
CA ARG A 57 -7.40 -2.64 -7.55
C ARG A 57 -8.28 -2.84 -6.34
N GLY A 58 -8.44 -1.80 -5.54
CA GLY A 58 -9.38 -1.75 -4.41
C GLY A 58 -10.21 -0.47 -4.41
N ARG A 59 -11.35 -0.51 -3.71
CA ARG A 59 -12.21 0.66 -3.49
C ARG A 59 -11.50 1.67 -2.59
N GLY A 60 -11.52 2.94 -2.99
CA GLY A 60 -10.70 3.98 -2.37
C GLY A 60 -11.05 4.24 -0.91
N GLU A 61 -12.33 4.45 -0.61
CA GLU A 61 -12.74 4.93 0.73
C GLU A 61 -12.49 3.90 1.85
N GLY A 62 -12.66 2.60 1.60
CA GLY A 62 -12.36 1.59 2.61
C GLY A 62 -10.86 1.40 2.83
N GLY A 63 -10.07 1.33 1.74
CA GLY A 63 -8.62 1.21 1.84
C GLY A 63 -7.96 2.42 2.48
N TYR A 64 -8.40 3.62 2.14
CA TYR A 64 -7.99 4.87 2.77
C TYR A 64 -8.22 4.85 4.29
N ARG A 65 -9.45 4.53 4.73
CA ARG A 65 -9.78 4.51 6.17
C ARG A 65 -8.93 3.51 6.94
N ARG A 66 -8.67 2.34 6.37
CA ARG A 66 -7.81 1.33 7.00
C ARG A 66 -6.37 1.79 7.10
N CYS A 67 -5.83 2.37 6.03
CA CYS A 67 -4.50 2.94 6.03
C CYS A 67 -4.37 4.04 7.10
N VAL A 68 -5.27 5.02 7.11
CA VAL A 68 -5.29 6.08 8.13
C VAL A 68 -5.38 5.52 9.55
N ALA A 69 -6.23 4.52 9.78
CA ALA A 69 -6.36 3.91 11.11
C ALA A 69 -5.06 3.25 11.59
N LEU A 70 -4.32 2.58 10.71
CA LEU A 70 -2.99 2.06 11.05
C LEU A 70 -2.02 3.21 11.39
N LEU A 71 -1.96 4.26 10.56
CA LEU A 71 -1.03 5.38 10.77
C LEU A 71 -1.31 6.09 12.09
N GLU A 72 -2.57 6.33 12.43
CA GLU A 72 -2.97 6.91 13.72
C GLU A 72 -2.64 5.99 14.91
N LEU A 73 -2.81 4.67 14.74
CA LEU A 73 -2.42 3.70 15.76
C LEU A 73 -0.90 3.70 15.98
N LEU A 74 -0.10 3.84 14.92
CA LEU A 74 1.36 3.98 15.01
C LEU A 74 1.76 5.27 15.74
N LYS A 75 1.09 6.40 15.47
CA LYS A 75 1.32 7.66 16.20
C LYS A 75 1.07 7.52 17.70
N ALA A 76 0.12 6.68 18.10
CA ALA A 76 -0.20 6.40 19.49
C ALA A 76 0.84 5.51 20.22
N GLN A 77 1.90 5.03 19.54
CA GLN A 77 2.91 4.12 20.11
C GLN A 77 4.20 4.89 20.46
N PRO A 78 4.42 5.29 21.73
CA PRO A 78 5.56 6.14 22.10
C PRO A 78 6.92 5.43 22.01
N GLU A 79 6.94 4.10 22.11
CA GLU A 79 8.17 3.31 22.22
C GLU A 79 8.75 2.87 20.87
N LEU A 80 8.21 3.36 19.74
CA LEU A 80 8.70 2.97 18.41
C LEU A 80 10.09 3.56 18.11
N PRO A 81 10.97 2.82 17.40
CA PRO A 81 12.29 3.30 17.04
C PRO A 81 12.21 4.54 16.15
N ASP A 82 13.23 5.40 16.23
CA ASP A 82 13.34 6.64 15.45
C ASP A 82 12.09 7.54 15.54
N ARG A 83 11.44 7.56 16.71
CA ARG A 83 10.13 8.17 16.94
C ARG A 83 9.92 9.54 16.27
N ALA A 84 10.87 10.46 16.41
CA ALA A 84 10.74 11.81 15.85
C ALA A 84 10.77 11.82 14.30
N GLU A 85 11.52 10.93 13.67
CA GLU A 85 11.51 10.76 12.22
C GLU A 85 10.22 10.07 11.78
N LEU A 86 9.88 8.95 12.42
CA LEU A 86 8.65 8.22 12.13
C LEU A 86 7.42 9.12 12.21
N GLU A 87 7.29 9.94 13.27
CA GLU A 87 6.17 10.85 13.44
C GLU A 87 6.06 11.89 12.32
N ARG A 88 7.19 12.44 11.84
CA ARG A 88 7.19 13.33 10.67
C ARG A 88 6.72 12.63 9.41
N GLU A 89 7.19 11.40 9.16
CA GLU A 89 6.81 10.65 7.96
C GLU A 89 5.33 10.22 8.01
N LEU A 90 4.82 9.87 9.20
CA LEU A 90 3.39 9.60 9.42
C LEU A 90 2.55 10.85 9.16
N ASP A 91 2.95 12.01 9.69
CA ASP A 91 2.26 13.28 9.47
C ASP A 91 2.24 13.68 7.99
N ALA A 92 3.39 13.60 7.32
CA ALA A 92 3.50 13.89 5.89
C ALA A 92 2.63 12.95 5.04
N THR A 93 2.60 11.66 5.39
CA THR A 93 1.75 10.66 4.71
C THR A 93 0.28 10.96 4.90
N LEU A 94 -0.16 11.24 6.15
CA LEU A 94 -1.54 11.59 6.45
C LEU A 94 -1.98 12.86 5.73
N GLU A 95 -1.13 13.89 5.72
CA GLU A 95 -1.39 15.13 5.00
C GLU A 95 -1.53 14.89 3.49
N PHE A 96 -0.62 14.10 2.90
CA PHE A 96 -0.67 13.76 1.48
C PHE A 96 -1.94 12.99 1.12
N LEU A 97 -2.29 11.95 1.88
CA LEU A 97 -3.46 11.12 1.61
C LEU A 97 -4.78 11.88 1.84
N ALA A 98 -4.80 12.87 2.72
CA ALA A 98 -5.99 13.68 2.99
C ALA A 98 -6.36 14.64 1.85
N ARG A 99 -5.44 14.90 0.91
CA ARG A 99 -5.69 15.78 -0.24
C ARG A 99 -6.84 15.24 -1.10
N PRO A 100 -7.84 16.07 -1.47
CA PRO A 100 -8.99 15.60 -2.25
C PRO A 100 -8.61 14.89 -3.56
N GLU A 101 -7.58 15.37 -4.25
CA GLU A 101 -7.09 14.80 -5.49
C GLU A 101 -6.45 13.40 -5.35
N ASN A 102 -6.07 13.02 -4.13
CA ASN A 102 -5.50 11.71 -3.81
C ASN A 102 -6.58 10.73 -3.30
N ARG A 103 -7.75 11.23 -2.91
CA ARG A 103 -8.90 10.44 -2.47
C ARG A 103 -9.84 10.15 -3.64
N ARG A 104 -9.57 9.06 -4.36
CA ARG A 104 -10.30 8.66 -5.57
C ARG A 104 -11.23 7.47 -5.33
N ALA A 105 -12.04 7.14 -6.33
CA ALA A 105 -12.96 6.00 -6.27
C ALA A 105 -12.22 4.67 -6.05
N TYR A 106 -11.00 4.55 -6.57
CA TYR A 106 -10.17 3.36 -6.44
C TYR A 106 -8.71 3.72 -6.14
N TYR A 107 -8.00 2.77 -5.54
CA TYR A 107 -6.55 2.71 -5.60
C TYR A 107 -6.12 1.51 -6.43
N HIS A 108 -4.98 1.64 -7.10
CA HIS A 108 -4.48 0.67 -8.07
C HIS A 108 -2.98 0.44 -7.85
N LEU A 109 -2.62 -0.83 -7.61
CA LEU A 109 -1.28 -1.30 -7.31
C LEU A 109 -0.73 -2.08 -8.50
N GLU A 110 0.41 -1.62 -8.97
CA GLU A 110 1.18 -2.19 -10.06
C GLU A 110 2.44 -2.85 -9.49
N GLY A 111 2.43 -4.18 -9.42
CA GLY A 111 3.50 -4.99 -8.81
C GLY A 111 4.34 -5.81 -9.78
N GLY A 112 4.14 -5.64 -11.10
CA GLY A 112 4.72 -6.51 -12.13
C GLY A 112 6.23 -6.69 -12.02
N GLU A 113 6.98 -5.61 -11.78
CA GLU A 113 8.44 -5.67 -11.61
C GLU A 113 8.87 -6.42 -10.34
N ILE A 114 8.07 -6.41 -9.28
CA ILE A 114 8.34 -7.19 -8.06
C ILE A 114 8.05 -8.67 -8.31
N PHE A 115 6.96 -8.97 -9.00
CA PHE A 115 6.54 -10.34 -9.28
C PHE A 115 7.52 -11.07 -10.22
N ASP A 116 8.11 -10.37 -11.18
CA ASP A 116 9.08 -10.95 -12.13
C ASP A 116 10.39 -11.40 -11.45
N LEU A 117 10.65 -10.98 -10.21
CA LEU A 117 11.83 -11.39 -9.45
C LEU A 117 11.69 -12.80 -8.85
N GLY A 118 10.46 -13.27 -8.64
CA GLY A 118 10.15 -14.42 -7.79
C GLY A 118 10.47 -15.79 -8.39
N GLY A 119 10.84 -15.88 -9.66
CA GLY A 119 11.07 -17.14 -10.37
C GLY A 119 9.81 -18.00 -10.59
N GLU A 120 8.71 -17.69 -9.89
CA GLU A 120 7.37 -18.21 -10.12
C GLU A 120 6.64 -17.43 -11.23
N PRO A 121 5.56 -17.98 -11.80
CA PRO A 121 4.75 -17.25 -12.77
C PRO A 121 4.18 -15.96 -12.18
N ILE A 122 4.26 -14.87 -12.95
CA ILE A 122 3.87 -13.52 -12.49
C ILE A 122 2.40 -13.46 -11.99
N ALA A 123 1.50 -14.21 -12.62
CA ALA A 123 0.09 -14.27 -12.23
C ALA A 123 -0.12 -15.01 -10.90
N GLU A 124 0.74 -15.98 -10.60
CA GLU A 124 0.74 -16.69 -9.32
C GLU A 124 1.24 -15.76 -8.20
N ALA A 125 2.32 -15.02 -8.44
CA ALA A 125 2.83 -13.99 -7.52
C ALA A 125 1.79 -12.89 -7.24
N ALA A 126 1.08 -12.41 -8.27
CA ALA A 126 0.00 -11.44 -8.12
C ALA A 126 -1.15 -12.01 -7.27
N SER A 127 -1.53 -13.27 -7.51
CA SER A 127 -2.56 -13.97 -6.73
C SER A 127 -2.16 -14.22 -5.28
N GLN A 128 -0.87 -14.52 -5.03
CA GLN A 128 -0.32 -14.63 -3.67
C GLN A 128 -0.39 -13.27 -2.96
N THR A 129 0.05 -12.21 -3.64
CA THR A 129 0.01 -10.83 -3.12
C THR A 129 -1.43 -10.41 -2.77
N LEU A 130 -2.41 -10.72 -3.61
CA LEU A 130 -3.82 -10.45 -3.31
C LEU A 130 -4.28 -11.10 -1.99
N ARG A 131 -3.83 -12.34 -1.72
CA ARG A 131 -4.12 -13.03 -0.45
C ARG A 131 -3.42 -12.37 0.72
N THR A 132 -2.15 -12.00 0.55
CA THR A 132 -1.37 -11.28 1.56
C THR A 132 -2.03 -9.96 1.95
N ILE A 133 -2.51 -9.18 0.96
CA ILE A 133 -3.26 -7.94 1.20
C ILE A 133 -4.48 -8.19 2.10
N GLY A 134 -5.24 -9.26 1.84
CA GLY A 134 -6.37 -9.64 2.69
C GLY A 134 -5.97 -10.01 4.12
N GLN A 135 -4.85 -10.71 4.30
CA GLN A 135 -4.31 -11.08 5.61
C GLN A 135 -3.82 -9.85 6.39
N VAL A 136 -3.03 -8.98 5.76
CA VAL A 136 -2.55 -7.72 6.35
C VAL A 136 -3.71 -6.82 6.72
N ALA A 137 -4.73 -6.70 5.86
CA ALA A 137 -5.92 -5.91 6.16
C ALA A 137 -6.68 -6.43 7.38
N ALA A 138 -6.88 -7.75 7.48
CA ALA A 138 -7.55 -8.36 8.62
C ALA A 138 -6.75 -8.21 9.94
N ASP A 139 -5.42 -8.33 9.87
CA ASP A 139 -4.53 -8.14 11.02
C ASP A 139 -4.56 -6.68 11.51
N VAL A 140 -4.47 -5.71 10.60
CA VAL A 140 -4.64 -4.28 10.93
C VAL A 140 -6.01 -4.00 11.54
N ASP A 141 -7.09 -4.52 10.95
CA ASP A 141 -8.45 -4.31 11.47
C ASP A 141 -8.57 -4.85 12.91
N ALA A 142 -7.96 -6.00 13.21
CA ALA A 142 -7.93 -6.58 14.56
C ALA A 142 -7.11 -5.72 15.54
N LEU A 143 -5.92 -5.27 15.14
CA LEU A 143 -5.03 -4.45 15.98
C LEU A 143 -5.64 -3.07 16.28
N VAL A 144 -6.29 -2.45 15.29
CA VAL A 144 -7.03 -1.19 15.43
C VAL A 144 -8.23 -1.36 16.34
N ALA A 145 -9.03 -2.41 16.16
CA ALA A 145 -10.17 -2.69 17.02
C ALA A 145 -9.76 -2.93 18.49
N ALA A 146 -8.63 -3.61 18.70
CA ALA A 146 -8.06 -3.85 20.02
C ALA A 146 -7.35 -2.62 20.62
N ARG A 147 -7.10 -1.56 19.83
CA ARG A 147 -6.27 -0.42 20.21
C ARG A 147 -4.90 -0.84 20.74
N SER A 148 -4.28 -1.79 20.04
CA SER A 148 -3.05 -2.47 20.46
C SER A 148 -1.98 -1.46 20.90
N GLN A 149 -1.37 -1.72 22.06
CA GLN A 149 -0.23 -0.95 22.58
C GLN A 149 1.12 -1.60 22.23
N ALA A 150 1.08 -2.73 21.52
CA ALA A 150 2.26 -3.50 21.12
C ALA A 150 2.06 -4.04 19.71
N LEU A 151 1.71 -3.15 18.78
CA LEU A 151 1.13 -3.50 17.46
C LEU A 151 1.99 -4.51 16.72
N PHE A 152 3.29 -4.25 16.62
CA PHE A 152 4.17 -5.14 15.87
C PHE A 152 4.38 -6.49 16.55
N ARG A 153 4.37 -6.55 17.89
CA ARG A 153 4.53 -7.82 18.62
C ARG A 153 3.27 -8.67 18.65
N GLU A 154 2.11 -8.03 18.55
CA GLU A 154 0.79 -8.69 18.53
C GLU A 154 0.34 -9.05 17.11
N ALA A 155 0.98 -8.49 16.08
CA ALA A 155 0.65 -8.76 14.69
C ALA A 155 0.87 -10.24 14.31
N SER A 156 -0.06 -10.77 13.52
CA SER A 156 -0.02 -12.14 13.02
C SER A 156 0.74 -12.26 11.70
N THR A 157 0.76 -11.19 10.91
CA THR A 157 1.42 -11.12 9.61
C THR A 157 2.92 -10.88 9.75
N TRP A 158 3.69 -11.34 8.76
CA TRP A 158 5.13 -11.11 8.77
C TRP A 158 5.44 -9.63 8.50
N GLU A 159 4.68 -9.01 7.60
CA GLU A 159 4.86 -7.62 7.15
C GLU A 159 4.85 -6.65 8.33
N LEU A 160 3.82 -6.75 9.18
CA LEU A 160 3.69 -5.91 10.36
C LEU A 160 4.77 -6.23 11.40
N ARG A 161 5.11 -7.51 11.64
CA ARG A 161 6.18 -7.86 12.59
C ARG A 161 7.54 -7.31 12.15
N GLU A 162 7.86 -7.42 10.87
CA GLU A 162 9.13 -6.94 10.31
C GLU A 162 9.25 -5.41 10.41
N ALA A 163 8.13 -4.69 10.34
CA ALA A 163 8.12 -3.24 10.49
C ALA A 163 8.62 -2.74 11.87
N GLU A 164 8.68 -3.60 12.89
CA GLU A 164 9.35 -3.26 14.16
C GLU A 164 10.86 -3.00 13.95
N SER A 165 11.48 -3.79 13.08
CA SER A 165 12.92 -3.73 12.81
C SER A 165 13.27 -2.82 11.63
N ASP A 166 12.40 -2.73 10.62
CA ASP A 166 12.60 -1.89 9.44
C ASP A 166 11.32 -1.20 8.97
N TRP A 167 10.82 -0.26 9.78
CA TRP A 167 9.63 0.51 9.43
C TRP A 167 9.80 1.30 8.12
N ARG A 168 11.03 1.74 7.79
CA ARG A 168 11.31 2.57 6.61
C ARG A 168 10.99 1.83 5.32
N SER A 169 11.43 0.57 5.23
CA SER A 169 11.13 -0.28 4.09
C SER A 169 9.68 -0.78 4.14
N MET A 170 9.23 -1.24 5.32
CA MET A 170 7.97 -1.98 5.43
C MET A 170 6.72 -1.09 5.36
N LEU A 171 6.73 0.11 5.93
CA LEU A 171 5.54 0.96 5.94
C LEU A 171 5.31 1.67 4.60
N GLY A 172 6.38 2.06 3.88
CA GLY A 172 6.27 2.78 2.62
C GLY A 172 5.63 4.16 2.74
N LEU A 173 6.14 4.99 3.67
CA LEU A 173 5.60 6.31 3.97
C LEU A 173 6.02 7.42 2.98
N TYR A 174 6.72 7.06 1.90
CA TYR A 174 7.14 8.02 0.88
C TYR A 174 6.09 8.16 -0.23
N PHE A 175 5.36 9.27 -0.20
CA PHE A 175 4.37 9.63 -1.22
C PHE A 175 4.84 10.83 -2.06
N SER A 176 4.56 10.79 -3.37
CA SER A 176 5.02 11.77 -4.36
C SER A 176 3.99 11.93 -5.47
N ASP A 177 3.91 13.14 -6.02
CA ASP A 177 3.05 13.48 -7.16
C ASP A 177 3.60 12.99 -8.51
N VAL A 178 4.85 12.50 -8.55
CA VAL A 178 5.54 12.02 -9.76
C VAL A 178 6.29 10.73 -9.45
N LEU A 179 5.99 9.68 -10.20
CA LEU A 179 6.66 8.38 -10.14
C LEU A 179 7.58 8.14 -11.35
N TYR A 180 8.38 7.08 -11.29
CA TYR A 180 9.19 6.64 -12.43
C TYR A 180 8.34 6.27 -13.64
N PHE A 181 7.25 5.54 -13.43
CA PHE A 181 6.16 5.42 -14.41
C PHE A 181 5.03 6.38 -14.03
N HIS A 182 5.06 7.56 -14.64
CA HIS A 182 4.10 8.63 -14.43
C HIS A 182 3.04 8.66 -15.53
N PHE A 183 1.76 8.75 -15.15
CA PHE A 183 0.69 9.05 -16.09
C PHE A 183 0.50 10.57 -16.17
N LYS A 184 0.67 11.13 -17.37
CA LYS A 184 0.45 12.57 -17.58
C LYS A 184 -1.02 12.91 -17.28
N SER A 185 -1.22 13.76 -16.27
CA SER A 185 -2.48 14.48 -16.03
C SER A 185 -2.74 15.53 -17.11
#